data_AF-A0A815KG92-F1
#
_entry.id   AF-A0A815KG92-F1
#
_cell.length_a   1.000
_cell.length_b   1.000
_cell.length_c   1.000
_cell.angle_alpha   90.00
_cell.angle_beta   90.00
_cell.angle_gamma   90.00
#
_symmetry.space_group_name_H-M   'P 1'
#
loop_
_entity.id
_entity.type
_entity.pdbx_description
1 polymer ?
#
loop_
_entity_poly.entity_id
_entity_poly.type
_entity_poly.pdbx_seq_one_letter_code
_entity_poly.pdbx_strand_id
1 'polypeptide(L)'
;MHHKMVIIIVLIIIGLTGIHSNDELMCNCSCCIDKQCRKISQNDFSVSTCGSCQSICQSKFSAACTKMSSTVSYKCTNGTMASRLLNEPDWIGEFRMTDDCDTESCCCLTDLVQFTRVNVNNLHIQGQFFGQCPRASLTIEDIYMMPNDFSANFNFLNRLVSAKLSSDSRTISFMETDNLACRYKAVRENAASMIAINWMFFILICGIVNVKNYII
;
A
#
# COMPACT_ATOMS: atom_id res chain seq x y z
N MET A 1 -18.83 -36.58 -37.32
CA MET A 1 -18.93 -36.79 -35.86
C MET A 1 -17.66 -37.35 -35.22
N HIS A 2 -16.82 -38.13 -35.91
CA HIS A 2 -15.61 -38.70 -35.31
C HIS A 2 -14.52 -37.69 -34.87
N HIS A 3 -14.33 -36.56 -35.55
CA HIS A 3 -13.30 -35.58 -35.14
C HIS A 3 -13.60 -34.85 -33.83
N LYS A 4 -14.88 -34.65 -33.48
CA LYS A 4 -15.25 -33.98 -32.21
C LYS A 4 -14.94 -34.87 -30.99
N MET A 5 -15.03 -36.19 -31.16
CA MET A 5 -14.75 -37.15 -30.08
C MET A 5 -13.25 -37.30 -29.82
N VAL A 6 -12.41 -37.19 -30.85
CA VAL A 6 -10.94 -37.26 -30.72
C VAL A 6 -10.39 -36.04 -29.97
N ILE A 7 -10.91 -34.83 -30.22
CA ILE A 7 -10.47 -33.62 -29.53
C ILE A 7 -10.80 -33.68 -28.03
N ILE A 8 -11.96 -34.24 -27.68
CA ILE A 8 -12.36 -34.43 -26.27
C ILE A 8 -11.43 -35.41 -25.56
N ILE A 9 -11.05 -36.51 -26.22
CA ILE A 9 -10.14 -37.51 -25.64
C ILE A 9 -8.72 -36.93 -25.48
N VAL A 10 -8.23 -36.13 -26.43
CA VAL A 10 -6.91 -35.46 -26.31
C VAL A 10 -6.92 -34.43 -25.17
N LEU A 11 -8.01 -33.68 -24.97
CA LEU A 11 -8.15 -32.77 -23.84
C LEU A 11 -8.21 -33.49 -22.49
N ILE A 12 -8.83 -34.67 -22.43
CA ILE A 12 -8.88 -35.49 -21.20
C ILE A 12 -7.50 -36.07 -20.87
N ILE A 13 -6.74 -36.52 -21.88
CA ILE A 13 -5.39 -37.08 -21.67
C ILE A 13 -4.39 -36.00 -21.25
N ILE A 14 -4.45 -34.80 -21.85
CA ILE A 14 -3.64 -33.64 -21.41
C ILE A 14 -4.04 -33.19 -19.99
N GLY A 15 -5.31 -33.38 -19.60
CA GLY A 15 -5.77 -33.16 -18.23
C GLY A 15 -5.24 -34.19 -17.21
N LEU A 16 -4.89 -35.40 -17.64
CA LEU A 16 -4.48 -36.50 -16.74
C LEU A 16 -2.97 -36.62 -16.54
N THR A 17 -2.13 -36.11 -17.45
CA THR A 17 -0.66 -36.18 -17.33
C THR A 17 -0.03 -34.95 -16.67
N GLY A 18 -0.83 -33.93 -16.31
CA GLY A 18 -0.36 -32.62 -15.87
C GLY A 18 -0.15 -32.42 -14.36
N ILE A 19 -0.27 -33.44 -13.51
CA ILE A 19 -0.15 -33.25 -12.05
C ILE A 19 0.59 -34.43 -11.40
N HIS A 20 1.87 -34.57 -11.71
CA HIS A 20 2.83 -34.87 -10.64
C HIS A 20 3.37 -33.52 -10.19
N SER A 21 2.57 -32.78 -9.41
CA SER A 21 3.18 -31.84 -8.48
C SER A 21 3.98 -32.72 -7.52
N ASN A 22 5.31 -32.69 -7.66
CA ASN A 22 6.12 -32.85 -6.47
C ASN A 22 5.59 -31.77 -5.54
N ASP A 23 4.72 -32.16 -4.61
CA ASP A 23 4.30 -31.33 -3.51
C ASP A 23 5.55 -31.10 -2.65
N GLU A 24 6.48 -30.29 -3.16
CA GLU A 24 7.47 -29.61 -2.36
C GLU A 24 6.64 -28.93 -1.29
N LEU A 25 6.76 -29.45 -0.06
CA LEU A 25 6.01 -28.97 1.09
C LEU A 25 6.33 -27.49 1.27
N MET A 26 5.52 -26.64 0.64
CA MET A 26 5.58 -25.19 0.80
C MET A 26 5.15 -24.90 2.22
N CYS A 27 6.11 -24.42 3.01
CA CYS A 27 5.87 -24.05 4.37
C CYS A 27 5.30 -22.63 4.38
N ASN A 28 4.08 -22.46 4.86
CA ASN A 28 3.57 -21.13 5.16
C ASN A 28 4.17 -20.64 6.47
N CYS A 29 5.00 -19.61 6.37
CA CYS A 29 5.51 -18.88 7.51
C CYS A 29 4.54 -17.74 7.83
N SER A 30 4.02 -17.70 9.05
CA SER A 30 3.32 -16.53 9.58
C SER A 30 4.22 -15.90 10.63
N CYS A 31 4.81 -14.73 10.33
CA CYS A 31 5.52 -13.97 11.35
C CYS A 31 4.49 -13.11 12.09
N CYS A 32 4.28 -13.40 13.38
CA CYS A 32 3.47 -12.56 14.25
C CYS A 32 4.35 -11.74 15.19
N ILE A 33 3.89 -10.52 15.46
CA ILE A 33 4.38 -9.70 16.55
C ILE A 33 3.41 -9.80 17.73
N ASP A 34 3.94 -10.07 18.93
CA ASP A 34 3.24 -10.13 20.23
C ASP A 34 2.36 -11.38 20.46
N LYS A 35 1.88 -11.56 21.71
CA LYS A 35 1.26 -12.78 22.24
C LYS A 35 -0.08 -13.16 21.61
N GLN A 36 -0.72 -12.29 20.82
CA GLN A 36 -2.12 -12.46 20.39
C GLN A 36 -2.36 -12.53 18.87
N CYS A 37 -1.33 -12.56 18.00
CA CYS A 37 -1.45 -12.72 16.52
C CYS A 37 -2.74 -12.10 15.95
N ARG A 38 -2.94 -10.78 16.12
CA ARG A 38 -4.09 -10.12 15.48
C ARG A 38 -3.84 -10.07 13.98
N LYS A 39 -4.90 -10.26 13.20
CA LYS A 39 -4.90 -10.39 11.72
C LYS A 39 -4.20 -9.24 10.97
N ILE A 40 -3.95 -8.12 11.63
CA ILE A 40 -3.39 -6.87 11.08
C ILE A 40 -1.86 -6.81 11.24
N SER A 41 -1.26 -7.71 12.02
CA SER A 41 0.19 -7.80 12.26
C SER A 41 0.78 -9.15 11.85
N GLN A 42 0.10 -9.85 10.94
CA GLN A 42 0.56 -11.08 10.33
C GLN A 42 1.08 -10.77 8.93
N ASN A 43 2.30 -11.23 8.65
CA ASN A 43 2.81 -11.30 7.30
C ASN A 43 3.00 -12.77 6.96
N ASP A 44 2.18 -13.26 6.05
CA ASP A 44 2.20 -14.65 5.61
C ASP A 44 3.01 -14.74 4.31
N PHE A 45 3.94 -15.69 4.25
CA PHE A 45 4.68 -15.99 3.03
C PHE A 45 5.03 -17.47 2.98
N SER A 46 5.12 -18.01 1.77
CA SER A 46 5.46 -19.42 1.55
C SER A 46 6.96 -19.55 1.27
N VAL A 47 7.59 -20.57 1.84
CA VAL A 47 8.99 -20.91 1.60
C VAL A 47 9.13 -22.40 1.28
N SER A 48 10.11 -22.74 0.45
CA SER A 48 10.41 -24.13 0.08
C SER A 48 10.97 -24.98 1.23
N THR A 49 11.46 -24.35 2.30
CA THR A 49 11.99 -25.04 3.48
C THR A 49 11.57 -24.34 4.77
N CYS A 50 10.86 -25.06 5.66
CA CYS A 50 10.39 -24.53 6.95
C CYS A 50 11.53 -23.95 7.84
N GLY A 51 12.77 -24.45 7.67
CA GLY A 51 13.94 -23.91 8.37
C GLY A 51 14.27 -22.46 8.01
N SER A 52 13.91 -22.03 6.79
CA SER A 52 14.14 -20.67 6.29
C SER A 52 13.15 -19.65 6.84
N CYS A 53 12.00 -20.07 7.38
CA CYS A 53 11.05 -19.16 8.04
C CYS A 53 11.73 -18.33 9.14
N GLN A 54 12.68 -18.95 9.87
CA GLN A 54 13.37 -18.29 10.97
C GLN A 54 14.27 -17.15 10.51
N SER A 55 15.18 -17.43 9.57
CA SER A 55 16.13 -16.44 9.08
C SER A 55 15.43 -15.29 8.36
N ILE A 56 14.31 -15.58 7.67
CA ILE A 56 13.48 -14.57 7.01
C ILE A 56 12.67 -13.74 8.02
N CYS A 57 12.05 -14.36 9.03
CA CYS A 57 11.41 -13.59 10.10
C CYS A 57 12.45 -12.78 10.89
N GLN A 58 13.64 -13.32 11.17
CA GLN A 58 14.71 -12.62 11.91
C GLN A 58 15.36 -11.50 11.09
N SER A 59 15.55 -11.66 9.78
CA SER A 59 16.07 -10.58 8.93
C SER A 59 15.06 -9.44 8.79
N LYS A 60 13.76 -9.75 8.79
CA LYS A 60 12.68 -8.76 8.79
C LYS A 60 12.42 -8.12 10.16
N PHE A 61 12.67 -8.84 11.26
CA PHE A 61 12.34 -8.43 12.64
C PHE A 61 13.52 -8.70 13.60
N SER A 62 14.64 -8.01 13.36
CA SER A 62 15.99 -8.30 13.90
C SER A 62 16.18 -8.23 15.42
N ALA A 63 15.16 -7.94 16.21
CA ALA A 63 15.31 -7.73 17.66
C ALA A 63 14.39 -8.57 18.58
N ALA A 64 13.47 -9.41 18.08
CA ALA A 64 12.36 -9.87 18.95
C ALA A 64 11.84 -11.32 18.79
N CYS A 65 12.57 -12.26 18.17
CA CYS A 65 12.00 -13.59 17.90
C CYS A 65 12.64 -14.72 18.74
N THR A 66 11.80 -15.44 19.50
CA THR A 66 12.17 -16.65 20.26
C THR A 66 11.45 -17.87 19.69
N LYS A 67 12.13 -19.01 19.66
CA LYS A 67 11.62 -20.28 19.09
C LYS A 67 10.58 -20.91 20.02
N MET A 68 9.39 -21.26 19.52
CA MET A 68 8.49 -22.20 20.22
C MET A 68 8.59 -23.60 19.60
N SER A 69 8.37 -24.62 20.42
CA SER A 69 8.66 -26.02 20.11
C SER A 69 7.59 -26.74 19.28
N SER A 70 8.09 -27.75 18.54
CA SER A 70 7.51 -28.92 17.85
C SER A 70 6.55 -28.78 16.65
N THR A 71 6.07 -27.60 16.33
CA THR A 71 5.50 -27.29 14.99
C THR A 71 5.97 -25.90 14.65
N VAL A 72 6.46 -25.69 13.44
CA VAL A 72 7.29 -24.52 13.06
C VAL A 72 6.49 -23.22 13.15
N SER A 73 6.29 -22.73 14.37
CA SER A 73 5.54 -21.54 14.72
C SER A 73 6.47 -20.73 15.62
N TYR A 74 6.98 -19.64 15.08
CA TYR A 74 7.81 -18.70 15.83
C TYR A 74 6.88 -17.69 16.51
N LYS A 75 7.03 -17.50 17.82
CA LYS A 75 6.31 -16.48 18.57
C LYS A 75 7.32 -15.42 18.95
N CYS A 76 7.24 -14.26 18.32
CA CYS A 76 8.07 -13.12 18.70
C CYS A 76 7.44 -12.48 19.96
N THR A 77 7.90 -12.92 21.14
CA THR A 77 7.46 -12.41 22.44
C THR A 77 8.21 -11.12 22.78
N ASN A 78 7.47 -10.01 22.74
CA ASN A 78 7.77 -8.72 23.38
C ASN A 78 9.24 -8.29 23.45
N GLY A 79 9.78 -7.90 22.30
CA GLY A 79 10.11 -6.49 22.14
C GLY A 79 8.94 -5.85 21.40
N THR A 80 8.20 -4.96 22.07
CA THR A 80 7.08 -4.15 21.54
C THR A 80 7.15 -3.86 20.02
N MET A 81 6.36 -4.56 19.21
CA MET A 81 5.99 -4.06 17.88
C MET A 81 4.45 -4.04 17.68
N ALA A 82 3.69 -3.89 18.77
CA ALA A 82 2.40 -3.19 18.77
C ALA A 82 2.59 -1.65 18.83
N SER A 83 3.78 -1.21 18.42
CA SER A 83 4.21 0.17 18.29
C SER A 83 5.35 0.10 17.27
N ARG A 84 5.06 0.21 15.96
CA ARG A 84 5.93 1.14 15.21
C ARG A 84 5.71 2.43 15.97
N LEU A 85 6.72 2.78 16.77
CA LEU A 85 6.72 3.80 17.80
C LEU A 85 5.51 4.72 17.66
N LEU A 86 4.63 4.80 18.65
CA LEU A 86 3.62 5.87 18.79
C LEU A 86 4.19 7.30 18.59
N ASN A 87 5.50 7.43 18.33
CA ASN A 87 6.28 8.63 18.14
C ASN A 87 7.01 8.69 16.78
N GLU A 88 6.92 7.72 15.87
CA GLU A 88 7.52 7.85 14.52
C GLU A 88 6.44 8.19 13.48
N PRO A 89 6.65 9.22 12.65
CA PRO A 89 5.68 9.68 11.68
C PRO A 89 5.61 8.74 10.45
N ASP A 90 4.41 8.36 10.04
CA ASP A 90 4.21 7.66 8.77
C ASP A 90 3.76 8.63 7.69
N TRP A 91 4.69 9.16 6.89
CA TRP A 91 4.36 10.13 5.85
C TRP A 91 3.79 9.51 4.57
N ILE A 92 3.92 8.19 4.37
CA ILE A 92 3.67 7.56 3.06
C ILE A 92 2.20 7.20 2.91
N GLY A 93 1.55 7.69 1.86
CA GLY A 93 0.18 7.34 1.51
C GLY A 93 -0.54 8.44 0.75
N GLU A 94 -1.82 8.21 0.51
CA GLU A 94 -2.70 9.15 -0.16
C GLU A 94 -3.54 9.91 0.86
N PHE A 95 -3.60 11.23 0.72
CA PHE A 95 -4.34 12.12 1.59
C PHE A 95 -5.33 12.93 0.75
N ARG A 96 -6.62 12.73 1.02
CA ARG A 96 -7.70 13.49 0.42
C ARG A 96 -7.86 14.81 1.14
N MET A 97 -7.84 15.91 0.39
CA MET A 97 -8.02 17.26 0.95
C MET A 97 -9.42 17.37 1.56
N THR A 98 -9.54 18.06 2.70
CA THR A 98 -10.83 18.54 3.20
C THR A 98 -11.09 19.91 2.57
N ASP A 99 -12.33 20.19 2.18
CA ASP A 99 -12.75 21.39 1.42
C ASP A 99 -12.67 22.71 2.24
N ASP A 100 -11.69 22.85 3.13
CA ASP A 100 -11.58 23.94 4.10
C ASP A 100 -10.70 25.11 3.63
N CYS A 101 -10.19 25.08 2.39
CA CYS A 101 -9.29 26.11 1.88
C CYS A 101 -10.04 27.21 1.11
N ASP A 102 -9.83 28.48 1.47
CA ASP A 102 -10.39 29.63 0.74
C ASP A 102 -9.68 29.84 -0.61
N THR A 103 -10.23 29.27 -1.67
CA THR A 103 -9.66 29.37 -3.03
C THR A 103 -9.72 30.78 -3.62
N GLU A 104 -10.50 31.71 -3.03
CA GLU A 104 -10.58 33.10 -3.51
C GLU A 104 -9.37 33.92 -3.06
N SER A 105 -8.77 33.56 -1.93
CA SER A 105 -7.61 34.24 -1.33
C SER A 105 -6.32 33.42 -1.34
N CYS A 106 -6.41 32.09 -1.47
CA CYS A 106 -5.29 31.17 -1.30
C CYS A 106 -5.03 30.28 -2.52
N CYS A 107 -3.79 29.78 -2.61
CA CYS A 107 -3.40 28.70 -3.51
C CYS A 107 -3.46 27.38 -2.74
N CYS A 108 -4.49 26.59 -3.02
CA CYS A 108 -4.90 25.42 -2.25
C CYS A 108 -4.49 24.13 -2.95
N LEU A 109 -3.97 23.14 -2.21
CA LEU A 109 -3.93 21.75 -2.70
C LEU A 109 -5.36 21.22 -2.85
N THR A 110 -5.61 20.40 -3.87
CA THR A 110 -6.94 19.90 -4.23
C THR A 110 -6.99 18.40 -4.40
N ASP A 111 -8.19 17.85 -4.16
CA ASP A 111 -8.57 16.44 -4.33
C ASP A 111 -7.69 15.47 -3.54
N LEU A 112 -6.51 15.14 -4.06
CA LEU A 112 -5.61 14.13 -3.53
C LEU A 112 -4.15 14.61 -3.56
N VAL A 113 -3.43 14.35 -2.47
CA VAL A 113 -1.98 14.44 -2.41
C VAL A 113 -1.41 13.08 -2.08
N GLN A 114 -0.48 12.61 -2.91
CA GLN A 114 0.17 11.31 -2.76
C GLN A 114 1.61 11.51 -2.30
N PHE A 115 1.97 10.80 -1.22
CA PHE A 115 3.31 10.75 -0.66
C PHE A 115 3.86 9.33 -0.86
N THR A 116 4.83 9.17 -1.77
CA THR A 116 5.39 7.87 -2.14
C THR A 116 6.86 7.79 -1.75
N ARG A 117 7.29 6.69 -1.15
CA ARG A 117 8.71 6.48 -0.84
C ARG A 117 9.48 6.18 -2.12
N VAL A 118 10.52 6.98 -2.40
CA VAL A 118 11.50 6.66 -3.46
C VAL A 118 12.59 5.73 -2.92
N ASN A 119 13.13 6.06 -1.75
CA ASN A 119 14.12 5.26 -1.03
C ASN A 119 14.07 5.60 0.48
N VAL A 120 15.03 5.17 1.28
CA VAL A 120 15.04 5.41 2.75
C VAL A 120 15.15 6.89 3.14
N ASN A 121 15.72 7.73 2.28
CA ASN A 121 16.00 9.13 2.57
C ASN A 121 15.11 10.09 1.78
N ASN A 122 14.38 9.61 0.77
CA ASN A 122 13.67 10.45 -0.19
C ASN A 122 12.18 10.10 -0.26
N LEU A 123 11.36 11.14 -0.24
CA LEU A 123 9.91 11.14 -0.32
C LEU A 123 9.47 11.89 -1.58
N HIS A 124 8.77 11.20 -2.46
CA HIS A 124 8.13 11.78 -3.62
C HIS A 124 6.75 12.32 -3.23
N ILE A 125 6.44 13.56 -3.61
CA ILE A 125 5.15 14.20 -3.36
C ILE A 125 4.53 14.58 -4.69
N GLN A 126 3.30 14.14 -4.90
CA GLN A 126 2.50 14.45 -6.07
C GLN A 126 1.13 15.01 -5.66
N GLY A 127 0.64 16.01 -6.36
CA GLY A 127 -0.66 16.63 -6.08
C GLY A 127 -1.00 17.75 -7.06
N GLN A 128 -2.15 18.39 -6.86
CA GLN A 128 -2.64 19.47 -7.73
C GLN A 128 -3.05 20.69 -6.92
N PHE A 129 -2.72 21.89 -7.40
CA PHE A 129 -3.13 23.16 -6.80
C PHE A 129 -4.25 23.84 -7.57
N PHE A 130 -5.10 24.60 -6.86
CA PHE A 130 -6.17 25.43 -7.40
C PHE A 130 -6.32 26.74 -6.58
N GLY A 131 -7.03 27.74 -7.12
CA GLY A 131 -7.27 29.04 -6.46
C GLY A 131 -6.33 30.14 -6.97
N GLN A 132 -5.94 31.08 -6.09
CA GLN A 132 -5.04 32.21 -6.38
C GLN A 132 -3.57 31.79 -6.52
N CYS A 133 -3.32 30.81 -7.38
CA CYS A 133 -1.98 30.35 -7.71
C CYS A 133 -1.40 31.22 -8.85
N PRO A 134 -0.07 31.42 -8.92
CA PRO A 134 0.58 32.22 -9.97
C PRO A 134 0.27 31.74 -11.40
N ARG A 135 -0.21 30.50 -11.58
CA ARG A 135 -0.71 29.95 -12.85
C ARG A 135 -1.95 29.09 -12.58
N ALA A 136 -2.89 29.07 -13.54
CA ALA A 136 -4.08 28.23 -13.45
C ALA A 136 -3.68 26.74 -13.36
N SER A 137 -4.15 26.05 -12.32
CA SER A 137 -4.01 24.61 -12.05
C SER A 137 -2.62 24.02 -12.37
N LEU A 138 -1.78 23.92 -11.34
CA LEU A 138 -0.45 23.28 -11.44
C LEU A 138 -0.45 21.93 -10.73
N THR A 139 0.00 20.90 -11.43
CA THR A 139 0.43 19.65 -10.81
C THR A 139 1.82 19.86 -10.20
N ILE A 140 2.01 19.42 -8.95
CA ILE A 140 3.32 19.28 -8.34
C ILE A 140 3.78 17.83 -8.42
N GLU A 141 5.06 17.67 -8.69
CA GLU A 141 5.77 16.40 -8.67
C GLU A 141 7.22 16.71 -8.29
N ASP A 142 7.58 16.43 -7.04
CA ASP A 142 8.91 16.78 -6.50
C ASP A 142 9.39 15.74 -5.47
N ILE A 143 10.70 15.71 -5.22
CA ILE A 143 11.35 14.79 -4.30
C ILE A 143 11.97 15.58 -3.16
N TYR A 144 11.51 15.29 -1.95
CA TYR A 144 12.04 15.87 -0.71
C TYR A 144 12.78 14.82 0.10
N MET A 145 13.55 15.27 1.09
CA MET A 145 14.05 14.38 2.11
C MET A 145 12.89 13.82 2.95
N MET A 146 12.98 12.53 3.28
CA MET A 146 12.03 11.85 4.17
C MET A 146 12.05 12.54 5.54
N PRO A 147 10.92 13.08 6.04
CA PRO A 147 10.90 13.71 7.35
C PRO A 147 11.00 12.66 8.46
N ASN A 148 11.83 12.96 9.46
CA ASN A 148 11.99 12.10 10.65
C ASN A 148 11.00 12.48 11.78
N ASP A 149 10.34 13.63 11.65
CA ASP A 149 9.40 14.18 12.64
C ASP A 149 7.98 14.33 12.07
N PHE A 150 7.00 14.58 12.94
CA PHE A 150 5.61 14.89 12.57
C PHE A 150 5.44 16.29 11.94
N SER A 151 6.53 16.98 11.65
CA SER A 151 6.53 18.27 10.96
C SER A 151 7.58 18.27 9.86
N ALA A 152 7.23 18.85 8.71
CA ALA A 152 8.12 19.04 7.59
C ALA A 152 7.80 20.37 6.91
N ASN A 153 8.76 20.94 6.19
CA ASN A 153 8.53 22.09 5.34
C ASN A 153 8.79 21.68 3.90
N PHE A 154 7.86 22.01 3.01
CA PHE A 154 7.95 21.74 1.59
C PHE A 154 7.92 23.05 0.83
N ASN A 155 8.64 23.12 -0.28
CA ASN A 155 8.61 24.29 -1.16
C ASN A 155 7.75 23.98 -2.38
N PHE A 156 6.49 24.40 -2.35
CA PHE A 156 5.56 24.21 -3.45
C PHE A 156 5.41 25.52 -4.21
N LEU A 157 5.68 25.51 -5.53
CA LEU A 157 5.49 26.69 -6.39
C LEU A 157 6.21 27.96 -5.88
N ASN A 158 7.44 27.81 -5.37
CA ASN A 158 8.22 28.86 -4.70
C ASN A 158 7.59 29.43 -3.42
N ARG A 159 6.73 28.66 -2.75
CA ARG A 159 6.15 29.00 -1.45
C ARG A 159 6.51 27.93 -0.43
N LEU A 160 6.94 28.37 0.74
CA LEU A 160 7.24 27.48 1.84
C LEU A 160 5.94 27.11 2.57
N VAL A 161 5.60 25.82 2.56
CA VAL A 161 4.43 25.25 3.22
C VAL A 161 4.90 24.36 4.36
N SER A 162 4.46 24.68 5.57
CA SER A 162 4.68 23.83 6.74
C SER A 162 3.57 22.78 6.80
N ALA A 163 3.97 21.52 6.81
CA ALA A 163 3.09 20.38 6.95
C ALA A 163 3.27 19.75 8.33
N LYS A 164 2.16 19.45 9.00
CA LYS A 164 2.12 18.77 10.29
C LYS A 164 1.27 17.52 10.19
N LEU A 165 1.90 16.38 10.34
CA LEU A 165 1.26 15.08 10.43
C LEU A 165 0.75 14.86 11.87
N SER A 166 -0.45 14.33 12.01
CA SER A 166 -1.01 13.90 13.29
C SER A 166 -0.24 12.69 13.86
N SER A 167 -0.27 12.52 15.19
CA SER A 167 0.46 11.43 15.87
C SER A 167 -0.04 10.03 15.50
N ASP A 168 -1.29 9.91 15.04
CA ASP A 168 -1.86 8.67 14.49
C ASP A 168 -1.61 8.52 12.98
N SER A 169 -0.92 9.48 12.38
CA SER A 169 -0.64 9.60 10.95
C SER A 169 -1.89 9.59 10.06
N ARG A 170 -3.08 9.90 10.59
CA ARG A 170 -4.35 9.87 9.83
C ARG A 170 -4.68 11.17 9.11
N THR A 171 -4.21 12.28 9.66
CA THR A 171 -4.45 13.63 9.15
C THR A 171 -3.15 14.38 8.98
N ILE A 172 -3.07 15.19 7.92
CA ILE A 172 -1.99 16.13 7.67
C ILE A 172 -2.60 17.52 7.56
N SER A 173 -2.01 18.50 8.25
CA SER A 173 -2.39 19.91 8.16
C SER A 173 -1.29 20.66 7.46
N PHE A 174 -1.64 21.55 6.54
CA PHE A 174 -0.72 22.39 5.81
C PHE A 174 -0.99 23.85 6.16
N MET A 175 0.07 24.65 6.21
CA MET A 175 0.01 26.08 6.49
C MET A 175 1.11 26.78 5.69
N GLU A 176 0.73 27.78 4.89
CA GLU A 176 1.71 28.64 4.22
C GLU A 176 2.42 29.52 5.26
N THR A 177 3.75 29.57 5.22
CA THR A 177 4.53 30.33 6.23
C THR A 177 4.35 31.83 6.09
N ASP A 178 4.15 32.30 4.86
CA ASP A 178 4.05 33.73 4.53
C ASP A 178 2.61 34.25 4.59
N ASN A 179 1.63 33.34 4.53
CA ASN A 179 0.21 33.68 4.65
C ASN A 179 -0.52 32.69 5.56
N LEU A 180 -0.52 33.00 6.87
CA LEU A 180 -1.13 32.16 7.89
C LEU A 180 -2.65 31.99 7.76
N ALA A 181 -3.33 32.75 6.88
CA ALA A 181 -4.74 32.52 6.56
C ALA A 181 -4.95 31.30 5.67
N CYS A 182 -3.94 30.94 4.86
CA CYS A 182 -3.98 29.79 3.97
C CYS A 182 -3.61 28.51 4.72
N ARG A 183 -4.64 27.88 5.31
CA ARG A 183 -4.54 26.61 6.03
C ARG A 183 -5.52 25.62 5.44
N TYR A 184 -5.10 24.38 5.39
CA TYR A 184 -5.96 23.30 4.92
C TYR A 184 -5.51 21.96 5.49
N LYS A 185 -6.40 20.99 5.47
CA LYS A 185 -6.17 19.66 6.02
C LYS A 185 -6.42 18.61 4.96
N ALA A 186 -5.82 17.45 5.16
CA ALA A 186 -6.11 16.29 4.37
C ALA A 186 -6.19 15.06 5.28
N VAL A 187 -7.07 14.14 4.93
CA VAL A 187 -7.32 12.89 5.65
C VAL A 187 -6.80 11.76 4.78
N ARG A 188 -6.04 10.85 5.40
CA ARG A 188 -5.52 9.68 4.71
C ARG A 188 -6.65 8.80 4.19
N GLU A 189 -6.59 8.46 2.91
CA GLU A 189 -7.46 7.42 2.36
C GLU A 189 -7.00 6.04 2.85
N ASN A 190 -7.93 5.27 3.40
CA ASN A 190 -7.63 3.87 3.70
C ASN A 190 -7.45 3.12 2.38
N ALA A 191 -6.28 2.52 2.17
CA ALA A 191 -5.96 1.69 1.00
C ALA A 191 -6.90 0.49 0.76
N ALA A 192 -7.93 0.32 1.59
CA ALA A 192 -8.91 -0.76 1.50
C ALA A 192 -9.87 -0.64 0.29
N SER A 193 -9.98 0.51 -0.39
CA SER A 193 -11.01 0.71 -1.43
C SER A 193 -10.53 0.53 -2.88
N MET A 194 -9.24 0.56 -3.19
CA MET A 194 -8.78 0.52 -4.60
C MET A 194 -8.79 -0.87 -5.25
N ILE A 195 -8.94 -1.96 -4.49
CA ILE A 195 -8.95 -3.32 -5.07
C ILE A 195 -10.33 -3.68 -5.69
N ALA A 196 -11.40 -2.95 -5.39
CA ALA A 196 -12.75 -3.36 -5.82
C ALA A 196 -13.09 -3.01 -7.29
N ILE A 197 -12.43 -2.02 -7.91
CA ILE A 197 -12.90 -1.48 -9.20
C ILE A 197 -12.33 -2.24 -10.42
N ASN A 198 -11.20 -2.94 -10.30
CA ASN A 198 -10.57 -3.60 -11.46
C ASN A 198 -11.17 -5.00 -11.77
N TRP A 199 -11.85 -5.64 -10.81
CA TRP A 199 -12.40 -6.99 -11.01
C TRP A 199 -13.71 -7.00 -11.82
N MET A 200 -14.52 -5.94 -11.79
CA MET A 200 -15.77 -5.91 -12.57
C MET A 200 -15.53 -5.81 -14.08
N PHE A 201 -14.43 -5.16 -14.53
CA PHE A 201 -14.11 -5.09 -15.96
C PHE A 201 -13.61 -6.42 -16.52
N PHE A 202 -12.86 -7.21 -15.74
CA PHE A 202 -12.39 -8.53 -16.20
C PHE A 202 -13.52 -9.55 -16.37
N ILE A 203 -14.53 -9.54 -15.50
CA ILE A 203 -15.69 -10.44 -15.63
C ILE A 203 -16.53 -10.08 -16.88
N LEU A 204 -16.68 -8.78 -17.17
CA LEU A 204 -17.45 -8.32 -18.34
C LEU A 204 -16.79 -8.73 -19.67
N ILE A 205 -15.45 -8.63 -19.76
CA ILE A 205 -14.71 -8.99 -20.98
C ILE A 205 -14.72 -10.50 -21.23
N CYS A 206 -14.58 -11.32 -20.18
CA CYS A 206 -14.67 -12.78 -20.31
C CYS A 206 -16.08 -13.26 -20.72
N GLY A 207 -17.14 -12.55 -20.30
CA GLY A 207 -18.51 -12.84 -20.74
C GLY A 207 -18.73 -12.61 -22.24
N ILE A 208 -18.19 -11.52 -22.79
CA ILE A 208 -18.42 -11.12 -24.19
C ILE A 208 -17.67 -12.03 -25.18
N VAL A 209 -16.47 -12.52 -24.82
CA VAL A 209 -15.69 -13.41 -25.71
C VAL A 209 -16.36 -14.78 -25.87
N ASN A 210 -17.05 -15.29 -24.85
CA ASN A 210 -17.72 -16.59 -24.93
C ASN A 210 -19.01 -16.57 -25.77
N VAL A 211 -19.71 -15.43 -25.87
CA VAL A 211 -20.96 -15.35 -26.65
C VAL A 211 -20.69 -15.33 -28.17
N LYS A 212 -19.56 -14.78 -28.62
CA LYS A 212 -19.23 -14.73 -30.06
C LYS A 212 -18.94 -16.11 -30.69
N ASN A 213 -18.51 -17.09 -29.90
CA ASN A 213 -18.21 -18.44 -30.42
C ASN A 213 -19.41 -19.39 -30.43
N TYR A 214 -20.59 -18.95 -29.98
CA TYR A 214 -21.81 -19.76 -29.93
C TYR A 214 -22.87 -19.38 -30.99
N ILE A 215 -22.62 -18.37 -31.83
CA ILE A 215 -23.58 -17.84 -32.82
C ILE A 215 -23.14 -18.17 -34.27
N ILE A 216 -22.31 -19.19 -34.49
CA ILE A 216 -21.98 -19.70 -35.84
C ILE A 216 -22.15 -21.21 -35.89
#